data_AF-A0A7K4FVN0-F1
#
_entry.id   AF-A0A7K4FVN0-F1
#
_cell.length_a   1.000
_cell.length_b   1.000
_cell.length_c   1.000
_cell.angle_alpha   90.00
_cell.angle_beta   90.00
_cell.angle_gamma   90.00
#
_symmetry.space_group_name_H-M   'P 1'
#
loop_
_entity.id
_entity.type
_entity.pdbx_description
1 polymer ?
#
loop_
_entity_poly.entity_id
_entity_poly.type
_entity_poly.pdbx_seq_one_letter_code
_entity_poly.pdbx_strand_id
1 'polypeptide(L)' 'MVVRYTCKKCGFELYRFEKVGQDFYGVRTPSEIRSIYGGRCPKCGHAIETPTLSEIGVTLRKGAKTTLMA' A
#
# COMPACT_ATOMS: atom_id res chain seq x y z
N MET A 1 -6.90 3.18 -6.44
CA MET A 1 -6.11 2.43 -5.45
C MET A 1 -6.45 2.95 -4.07
N VAL A 2 -6.62 2.08 -3.08
CA VAL A 2 -6.96 2.50 -1.70
C VAL A 2 -5.71 2.54 -0.82
N VAL A 3 -4.90 1.47 -0.86
CA VAL A 3 -3.63 1.40 -0.12
C VAL A 3 -2.57 0.73 -0.98
N ARG A 4 -1.34 1.25 -0.93
CA ARG A 4 -0.17 0.69 -1.61
C ARG A 4 1.06 0.83 -0.71
N TYR A 5 1.81 -0.27 -0.56
CA TYR A 5 3.11 -0.27 0.11
C TYR A 5 4.23 -0.26 -0.93
N THR A 6 5.21 0.62 -0.75
CA THR A 6 6.36 0.75 -1.65
C THR A 6 7.67 0.69 -0.87
N CYS A 7 8.69 0.08 -1.47
CA CYS A 7 10.02 0.07 -0.90
C CYS A 7 10.61 1.48 -0.96
N LYS A 8 10.96 2.02 0.21
CA LYS A 8 11.60 3.33 0.37
C LYS A 8 12.87 3.51 -0.47
N LYS A 9 13.66 2.44 -0.63
CA LYS A 9 14.96 2.51 -1.33
C LYS A 9 14.84 2.47 -2.85
N CYS A 10 14.03 1.55 -3.39
CA CYS A 10 14.01 1.27 -4.84
C CYS A 10 12.65 1.49 -5.53
N GLY A 11 11.64 1.95 -4.77
CA GLY A 11 10.28 2.21 -5.29
C GLY A 11 9.47 0.97 -5.67
N PHE A 12 9.99 -0.24 -5.41
CA PHE A 12 9.27 -1.48 -5.73
C PHE A 12 7.95 -1.57 -4.96
N GLU A 13 6.87 -1.94 -5.65
CA GLU A 13 5.55 -2.14 -5.05
C GLU A 13 5.55 -3.46 -4.27
N LEU A 14 5.57 -3.35 -2.94
CA LEU A 14 5.55 -4.51 -2.04
C LEU A 14 4.14 -5.10 -1.94
N TYR A 15 3.12 -4.25 -2.00
CA TYR A 15 1.74 -4.69 -1.91
C TYR A 15 0.79 -3.63 -2.45
N ARG A 16 -0.29 -4.09 -3.07
CA ARG A 16 -1.39 -3.25 -3.54
C ARG A 16 -2.70 -3.83 -3.05
N PHE A 17 -3.49 -2.98 -2.38
CA PHE A 17 -4.87 -3.31 -2.02
C PHE A 17 -5.80 -2.89 -3.16
N GLU A 18 -6.40 -3.87 -3.85
CA GLU A 18 -7.29 -3.63 -5.00
C GLU A 18 -8.78 -3.80 -4.67
N LYS A 19 -9.17 -4.91 -4.02
CA LYS A 19 -10.58 -5.20 -3.69
C LYS A 19 -10.71 -6.03 -2.41
N VAL A 20 -11.88 -5.91 -1.79
CA VAL A 20 -12.32 -6.82 -0.70
C VAL A 20 -12.81 -8.14 -1.29
N GLY A 21 -12.67 -9.24 -0.54
CA GLY A 21 -13.23 -10.55 -0.91
C GLY A 21 -12.25 -11.58 -1.49
N GLN A 22 -10.95 -11.44 -1.24
CA GLN A 22 -9.92 -12.35 -1.73
C GLN A 22 -9.06 -12.90 -0.57
N ASP A 23 -9.71 -13.47 0.45
CA ASP A 23 -9.08 -14.20 1.56
C ASP A 23 -8.47 -13.36 2.72
N PHE A 24 -8.79 -12.08 2.82
CA PHE A 24 -8.32 -11.25 3.95
C PHE A 24 -9.35 -10.23 4.44
N TYR A 25 -9.57 -10.19 5.76
CA TYR A 25 -10.42 -9.20 6.42
C TYR A 25 -9.67 -7.87 6.54
N GLY A 26 -9.67 -7.09 5.46
CA GLY A 26 -9.22 -5.69 5.48
C GLY A 26 -7.83 -5.43 4.89
N VAL A 27 -7.21 -4.33 5.34
CA VAL A 27 -5.93 -3.84 4.82
C VAL A 27 -4.79 -4.41 5.66
N ARG A 28 -3.80 -5.01 5.00
CA ARG A 28 -2.54 -5.47 5.64
C ARG A 28 -1.81 -4.32 6.31
N THR A 29 -1.30 -4.54 7.50
CA THR A 29 -0.44 -3.59 8.24
C THR A 29 1.00 -3.62 7.71
N PRO A 30 1.81 -2.56 7.94
CA PRO A 30 3.22 -2.57 7.54
C PRO A 30 4.01 -3.75 8.13
N SER A 31 3.70 -4.14 9.37
CA SER A 31 4.33 -5.28 10.05
C SER A 31 4.03 -6.61 9.34
N GLU A 32 2.82 -6.82 8.84
CA GLU A 32 2.49 -8.00 8.05
C GLU A 32 3.22 -8.02 6.71
N ILE A 33 3.30 -6.88 6.00
CA ILE A 33 4.07 -6.77 4.76
C ILE A 33 5.54 -7.13 5.01
N ARG A 34 6.11 -6.66 6.13
CA ARG A 34 7.46 -7.02 6.54
C ARG A 34 7.61 -8.54 6.75
N SER A 35 6.68 -9.17 7.44
CA SER A 35 6.71 -10.62 7.71
C SER A 35 6.60 -11.46 6.44
N ILE A 36 5.76 -11.07 5.48
CA ILE A 36 5.59 -11.77 4.19
C ILE A 36 6.91 -11.89 3.42
N TYR A 37 7.75 -10.85 3.48
CA TYR A 37 9.03 -10.80 2.77
C TYR A 37 10.24 -11.09 3.66
N GLY A 38 10.07 -11.70 4.84
CA GLY A 38 11.18 -12.02 5.74
C GLY A 38 12.00 -10.79 6.18
N GLY A 39 11.36 -9.62 6.24
CA GLY A 39 11.98 -8.37 6.64
C GLY A 39 12.83 -7.67 5.58
N ARG A 40 12.89 -8.15 4.33
CA ARG A 40 13.70 -7.55 3.27
C ARG A 40 12.95 -7.39 1.96
N CYS A 41 13.23 -6.31 1.23
CA CYS A 41 12.66 -6.09 -0.08
C CYS A 41 13.13 -7.18 -1.06
N PRO A 42 12.21 -7.87 -1.76
CA PRO A 42 12.56 -8.95 -2.67
C PRO A 42 13.34 -8.47 -3.90
N LYS A 43 13.28 -7.17 -4.23
CA LYS A 43 13.95 -6.58 -5.39
C LYS A 43 15.37 -6.09 -5.09
N CYS A 44 15.58 -5.39 -3.96
CA CYS A 44 16.85 -4.71 -3.68
C CYS A 44 17.54 -5.14 -2.37
N GLY A 45 16.93 -6.07 -1.62
CA GLY A 45 17.48 -6.60 -0.36
C GLY A 45 17.44 -5.62 0.82
N HIS A 46 16.95 -4.40 0.64
CA HIS A 46 16.86 -3.41 1.71
C HIS A 46 15.90 -3.86 2.82
N ALA A 47 16.23 -3.55 4.07
CA ALA A 47 15.36 -3.86 5.19
C ALA A 47 14.00 -3.15 5.02
N ILE A 48 12.91 -3.88 5.28
CA ILE A 48 11.58 -3.30 5.33
C ILE A 48 11.35 -2.82 6.76
N GLU A 49 11.18 -1.51 6.91
CA GLU A 49 10.94 -0.83 8.17
C GLU A 49 9.49 -0.34 8.22
N THR A 50 8.97 -0.14 9.43
CA THR A 50 7.66 0.48 9.62
C THR A 50 7.77 1.96 9.24
N PRO A 51 6.91 2.47 8.33
CA PRO A 51 6.97 3.86 7.91
C PRO A 51 6.58 4.79 9.05
N THR A 52 7.23 5.95 9.12
CA THR A 52 6.84 7.09 9.96
C THR A 52 5.73 7.89 9.29
N LEU A 53 5.05 8.76 10.04
CA LEU A 53 3.94 9.58 9.52
C LEU A 53 4.35 10.44 8.32
N SER A 54 5.58 10.95 8.29
CA SER A 54 6.10 11.79 7.20
C SER A 54 6.27 11.04 5.87
N GLU A 55 6.29 9.71 5.91
CA GLU A 55 6.46 8.85 4.72
C GLU A 55 5.13 8.41 4.13
N ILE A 56 4.02 8.70 4.80
CA ILE A 56 2.67 8.31 4.38
C ILE A 56 2.09 9.40 3.50
N GLY A 57 1.93 9.10 2.20
CA GLY A 57 1.24 9.96 1.25
C GLY A 57 -0.25 9.63 1.15
N VAL A 58 -1.11 10.62 1.37
CA VAL A 58 -2.57 10.51 1.14
C VAL A 58 -2.97 11.40 -0.01
N THR A 59 -3.58 10.82 -1.05
CA THR A 59 -4.06 11.55 -2.22
C THR A 59 -5.56 11.39 -2.35
N LEU A 60 -6.30 12.50 -2.42
CA LEU A 60 -7.74 12.49 -2.71
C LEU A 60 -7.97 12.26 -4.20
N ARG A 61 -8.89 11.36 -4.54
CA ARG A 61 -9.33 11.16 -5.92
C ARG A 61 -10.18 12.36 -6.33
N LYS A 62 -9.68 13.19 -7.26
CA LYS A 62 -10.47 14.31 -7.82
C LYS A 62 -11.68 13.76 -8.58
N GLY A 63 -12.88 13.98 -8.02
CA GLY A 63 -14.18 14.02 -8.69
C GLY A 63 -14.70 12.73 -9.31
N ALA A 64 -15.61 12.04 -8.61
CA ALA A 64 -16.71 11.38 -9.31
C ALA A 64 -17.59 12.52 -9.85
N LYS A 65 -17.71 12.66 -11.18
CA LYS A 65 -18.71 13.57 -11.75
C LYS A 65 -20.08 13.01 -11.35
N THR A 66 -20.75 13.66 -10.40
CA THR A 66 -22.16 13.41 -10.14
C THR A 66 -22.93 13.92 -11.35
N THR A 67 -23.19 13.05 -12.31
CA THR A 67 -24.22 13.31 -13.32
C THR A 67 -25.56 13.24 -12.59
N LEU A 68 -26.02 14.37 -12.05
CA LEU A 68 -27.42 14.57 -11.75
C LEU A 68 -28.14 14.51 -13.10
N MET A 69 -28.79 13.38 -13.40
CA MET A 69 -29.78 13.32 -14.45
C MET A 69 -31.01 14.07 -13.94
N ALA A 70 -31.29 15.20 -14.58
CA ALA A 70 -32.56 15.92 -14.50
C ALA A 70 -33.62 15.21 -15.34
#